data_AF-A0A7X8TIC4-F1
#
_entry.id   AF-A0A7X8TIC4-F1
#
_cell.length_a   1.000
_cell.length_b   1.000
_cell.length_c   1.000
_cell.angle_alpha   90.00
_cell.angle_beta   90.00
_cell.angle_gamma   90.00
#
_symmetry.space_group_name_H-M   'P 1'
#
loop_
_entity.id
_entity.type
_entity.pdbx_description
1 polymer ?
#
loop_
_entity_poly.entity_id
_entity_poly.type
_entity_poly.pdbx_seq_one_letter_code
_entity_poly.pdbx_strand_id
1 'polypeptide(L)'
;MRTQHRPLSWQYSIPARAVHSVIALLCAAGLATSLYLGWTNGSQLPAGVGYAGGFSAGWQHMLNQPAYFTFLSGLLVFITSGVLALNPQRESRIFHCVRLAGVVQVIITGLVFNILLRTEDQLEGVWLFNDLVLHVIVPIAAPLVWLIIGPHGRLSPAVVFGSMVIPLA
;
A
#
# COMPACT_ATOMS: atom_id res chain seq x y z
N MET A 1 25.75 -25.54 -0.48
CA MET A 1 24.70 -25.99 0.46
C MET A 1 23.49 -25.07 0.35
N ARG A 2 22.37 -25.52 -0.21
CA ARG A 2 21.10 -24.77 -0.12
C ARG A 2 20.50 -25.04 1.25
N THR A 3 20.55 -24.06 2.15
CA THR A 3 19.77 -24.12 3.39
C THR A 3 18.29 -24.25 2.99
N GLN A 4 17.67 -25.39 3.30
CA GLN A 4 16.23 -25.53 3.17
C GLN A 4 15.60 -24.71 4.29
N HIS A 5 15.28 -23.45 3.98
CA HIS A 5 14.43 -22.65 4.85
C HIS A 5 13.07 -23.37 4.96
N ARG A 6 12.83 -24.05 6.08
CA ARG A 6 11.50 -24.52 6.42
C ARG A 6 10.64 -23.29 6.72
N PRO A 7 9.51 -23.10 6.04
CA PRO A 7 8.64 -21.99 6.36
C PRO A 7 8.08 -22.17 7.77
N LEU A 8 7.89 -21.04 8.48
CA LEU A 8 7.43 -21.03 9.86
C LEU A 8 5.95 -21.42 9.86
N SER A 9 5.55 -22.42 10.65
CA SER A 9 4.21 -23.01 10.59
C SER A 9 3.09 -22.01 10.90
N TRP A 10 3.37 -20.99 11.71
CA TRP A 10 2.38 -19.96 12.05
C TRP A 10 2.00 -19.05 10.87
N GLN A 11 2.83 -18.95 9.84
CA GLN A 11 2.54 -18.12 8.65
C GLN A 11 1.30 -18.62 7.89
N TYR A 12 0.92 -19.88 8.10
CA TYR A 12 -0.21 -20.53 7.47
C TYR A 12 -1.42 -20.68 8.41
N SER A 13 -1.33 -20.12 9.61
CA SER A 13 -2.36 -20.26 10.64
C SER A 13 -3.57 -19.36 10.37
N ILE A 14 -4.71 -19.68 11.00
CA ILE A 14 -5.92 -18.85 10.97
C ILE A 14 -5.62 -17.41 11.47
N PRO A 15 -4.87 -17.20 12.56
CA PRO A 15 -4.45 -15.86 12.97
C PRO A 15 -3.70 -15.09 11.89
N ALA A 16 -2.76 -15.72 11.17
CA ALA A 16 -2.04 -15.05 10.07
C ALA A 16 -3.00 -14.61 8.97
N ARG A 17 -3.95 -15.47 8.57
CA ARG A 17 -5.00 -15.11 7.60
C ARG A 17 -5.84 -13.95 8.09
N ALA A 18 -6.25 -13.94 9.36
CA ALA A 18 -7.04 -12.86 9.95
C ALA A 18 -6.28 -11.52 9.94
N VAL A 19 -4.99 -11.53 10.30
CA VAL A 19 -4.15 -10.33 10.23
C VAL A 19 -4.06 -9.79 8.80
N HIS A 20 -3.84 -10.67 7.81
CA HIS A 20 -3.85 -10.27 6.40
C HIS A 20 -5.20 -9.74 5.94
N SER A 21 -6.32 -10.32 6.41
CA SER A 21 -7.66 -9.80 6.14
C SER A 21 -7.83 -8.39 6.68
N VAL A 22 -7.37 -8.11 7.91
CA VAL A 22 -7.45 -6.77 8.51
C VAL A 22 -6.68 -5.74 7.68
N ILE A 23 -5.44 -6.07 7.27
CA ILE A 23 -4.65 -5.17 6.42
C ILE A 23 -5.34 -4.94 5.07
N ALA A 24 -5.88 -6.00 4.45
CA ALA A 24 -6.60 -5.87 3.19
C ALA A 24 -7.85 -4.99 3.36
N LEU A 25 -8.63 -5.16 4.43
CA LEU A 25 -9.82 -4.35 4.69
C LEU A 25 -9.48 -2.88 4.97
N LEU A 26 -8.41 -2.61 5.71
CA LEU A 26 -7.91 -1.24 5.94
C LEU A 26 -7.51 -0.57 4.62
N CYS A 27 -6.75 -1.27 3.77
CA CYS A 27 -6.37 -0.74 2.46
C CYS A 27 -7.62 -0.52 1.60
N ALA A 28 -8.56 -1.46 1.57
CA ALA A 28 -9.81 -1.31 0.81
C ALA A 28 -10.60 -0.08 1.26
N ALA A 29 -10.71 0.18 2.56
CA ALA A 29 -11.38 1.36 3.11
C ALA A 29 -10.64 2.67 2.74
N GLY A 30 -9.31 2.69 2.83
CA GLY A 30 -8.50 3.83 2.41
C GLY A 30 -8.62 4.12 0.90
N LEU A 31 -8.58 3.08 0.06
CA LEU A 31 -8.71 3.23 -1.40
C LEU A 31 -10.13 3.67 -1.79
N ALA A 32 -11.16 3.10 -1.16
CA ALA A 32 -12.55 3.52 -1.40
C ALA A 32 -12.78 4.99 -1.01
N THR A 33 -12.23 5.44 0.12
CA THR A 33 -12.30 6.85 0.50
C THR A 33 -11.49 7.74 -0.44
N SER A 34 -10.37 7.27 -1.00
CA SER A 34 -9.62 8.02 -2.02
C SER A 34 -10.44 8.23 -3.29
N LEU A 35 -11.13 7.18 -3.77
CA LEU A 35 -12.04 7.28 -4.91
C LEU A 35 -13.19 8.26 -4.64
N TYR A 36 -13.78 8.17 -3.44
CA TYR A 36 -14.82 9.11 -3.01
C TYR A 36 -14.33 10.56 -2.95
N LEU A 37 -13.13 10.79 -2.41
CA LEU A 37 -12.53 12.13 -2.35
C LEU A 37 -12.22 12.65 -3.76
N GLY A 38 -11.73 11.80 -4.65
CA GLY A 38 -11.56 12.15 -6.07
C GLY A 38 -12.88 12.54 -6.74
N TRP A 39 -13.96 11.81 -6.44
CA TRP A 39 -15.29 12.15 -6.94
C TRP A 39 -15.82 13.49 -6.42
N THR A 40 -15.53 13.82 -5.17
CA THR A 40 -16.15 14.96 -4.46
C THR A 40 -15.31 16.23 -4.40
N ASN A 41 -14.00 16.13 -4.62
CA ASN A 41 -13.07 17.25 -4.47
C ASN A 41 -12.17 17.38 -5.70
N GLY A 42 -11.72 18.60 -6.00
CA GLY A 42 -10.68 18.82 -7.01
C GLY A 42 -9.30 18.39 -6.50
N SER A 43 -8.36 18.17 -7.42
CA SER A 43 -6.96 17.93 -7.07
C SER A 43 -6.38 19.12 -6.31
N GLN A 44 -5.67 18.82 -5.22
CA GLN A 44 -4.91 19.81 -4.46
C GLN A 44 -3.42 19.54 -4.66
N LEU A 45 -2.68 20.58 -5.03
CA LEU A 45 -1.23 20.52 -5.17
C LEU A 45 -0.59 21.19 -3.95
N PRO A 46 0.52 20.67 -3.42
CA PRO A 46 1.28 21.36 -2.39
C PRO A 46 1.70 22.76 -2.87
N ALA A 47 1.72 23.72 -1.96
CA ALA A 47 2.16 25.08 -2.29
C ALA A 47 3.62 25.08 -2.79
N GLY A 48 3.89 25.84 -3.85
CA GLY A 48 5.25 26.02 -4.36
C GLY A 48 5.78 24.90 -5.27
N VAL A 49 4.96 23.92 -5.66
CA VAL A 49 5.36 22.95 -6.69
C VAL A 49 5.37 23.60 -8.08
N GLY A 50 6.42 23.35 -8.88
CA GLY A 50 6.54 23.87 -10.26
C GLY A 50 5.65 23.15 -11.28
N TYR A 51 4.69 22.35 -10.82
CA TYR A 51 3.74 21.61 -11.64
C TYR A 51 2.39 22.33 -11.66
N ALA A 52 1.81 22.53 -12.85
CA ALA A 52 0.49 23.10 -13.03
C ALA A 52 -0.44 22.07 -13.67
N GLY A 53 -1.60 21.83 -13.07
CA GLY A 53 -2.60 20.88 -13.57
C GLY A 53 -3.40 20.24 -12.44
N GLY A 54 -4.49 19.59 -12.78
CA GLY A 54 -5.35 18.91 -11.82
C GLY A 54 -6.68 18.53 -12.45
N PHE A 55 -7.46 17.76 -11.71
CA PHE A 55 -8.81 17.42 -12.10
C PHE A 55 -9.81 18.14 -11.19
N SER A 56 -10.92 18.62 -11.75
CA SER A 56 -12.05 19.05 -10.93
C SER A 56 -12.67 17.85 -10.22
N ALA A 57 -13.47 18.11 -9.17
CA ALA A 57 -14.31 17.08 -8.57
C ALA A 57 -15.15 16.38 -9.66
N GLY A 58 -15.18 15.06 -9.61
CA GLY A 58 -16.03 14.24 -10.47
C GLY A 58 -15.38 12.93 -10.88
N TRP A 59 -16.02 12.27 -11.86
CA TRP A 59 -15.62 10.94 -12.29
C TRP A 59 -14.21 10.90 -12.88
N GLN A 60 -13.74 11.97 -13.55
CA GLN A 60 -12.39 12.02 -14.10
C GLN A 60 -11.33 11.99 -12.98
N HIS A 61 -11.50 12.78 -11.92
CA HIS A 61 -10.55 12.78 -10.80
C HIS A 61 -10.61 11.49 -9.99
N MET A 62 -11.80 10.90 -9.83
CA MET A 62 -11.98 9.57 -9.23
C MET A 62 -11.20 8.50 -10.01
N LEU A 63 -11.35 8.46 -11.34
CA LEU A 63 -10.64 7.50 -12.19
C LEU A 63 -9.15 7.81 -12.32
N ASN A 64 -8.72 9.03 -11.99
CA ASN A 64 -7.31 9.39 -11.91
C ASN A 64 -6.65 8.96 -10.59
N GLN A 65 -7.40 8.63 -9.54
CA GLN A 65 -6.83 8.22 -8.25
C GLN A 65 -5.79 7.08 -8.34
N PRO A 66 -5.96 6.04 -9.17
CA PRO A 66 -4.95 4.99 -9.33
C PRO A 66 -3.61 5.45 -9.88
N ALA A 67 -3.53 6.63 -10.51
CA ALA A 67 -2.26 7.22 -10.98
C ALA A 67 -1.44 7.84 -9.84
N TYR A 68 -2.03 8.07 -8.66
CA TYR A 68 -1.30 8.59 -7.51
C TYR A 68 -0.52 7.48 -6.81
N PHE A 69 0.73 7.80 -6.44
CA PHE A 69 1.64 6.86 -5.77
C PHE A 69 1.05 6.26 -4.48
N THR A 70 0.37 7.08 -3.67
CA THR A 70 -0.33 6.63 -2.45
C THR A 70 -1.36 5.55 -2.78
N PHE A 71 -2.19 5.76 -3.81
CA PHE A 71 -3.22 4.80 -4.21
C PHE A 71 -2.60 3.50 -4.72
N LEU A 72 -1.64 3.60 -5.64
CA LEU A 72 -0.96 2.43 -6.19
C LEU A 72 -0.28 1.61 -5.08
N SER A 73 0.44 2.26 -4.17
CA SER A 73 1.11 1.59 -3.05
C SER A 73 0.12 0.84 -2.16
N GLY A 74 -1.00 1.48 -1.78
CA GLY A 74 -2.07 0.86 -1.01
C GLY A 74 -2.77 -0.28 -1.75
N LEU A 75 -2.94 -0.16 -3.08
CA LEU A 75 -3.55 -1.18 -3.92
C LEU A 75 -2.69 -2.46 -3.99
N LEU A 76 -1.38 -2.33 -4.10
CA LEU A 76 -0.46 -3.48 -4.08
C LEU A 76 -0.51 -4.21 -2.72
N VAL A 77 -0.58 -3.46 -1.62
CA VAL A 77 -0.73 -4.03 -0.27
C VAL A 77 -2.10 -4.70 -0.10
N PHE A 78 -3.18 -4.07 -0.59
CA PHE A 78 -4.53 -4.64 -0.61
C PHE A 78 -4.54 -5.99 -1.31
N ILE A 79 -4.06 -6.04 -2.55
CA ILE A 79 -4.05 -7.25 -3.38
C ILE A 79 -3.23 -8.34 -2.69
N THR A 80 -2.00 -8.02 -2.27
CA THR A 80 -1.09 -9.05 -1.74
C THR A 80 -1.54 -9.57 -0.37
N SER A 81 -2.10 -8.71 0.48
CA SER A 81 -2.68 -9.11 1.76
C SER A 81 -3.98 -9.89 1.56
N GLY A 82 -4.84 -9.49 0.62
CA GLY A 82 -6.04 -10.25 0.26
C GLY A 82 -5.71 -11.66 -0.27
N VAL A 83 -4.68 -11.77 -1.10
CA VAL A 83 -4.20 -13.08 -1.56
C VAL A 83 -3.73 -13.95 -0.40
N LEU A 84 -3.01 -13.40 0.58
CA LEU A 84 -2.54 -14.16 1.76
C LEU A 84 -3.66 -14.49 2.76
N ALA A 85 -4.68 -13.64 2.86
CA ALA A 85 -5.89 -13.93 3.62
C ALA A 85 -6.63 -15.16 3.06
N LEU A 86 -6.68 -15.30 1.74
CA LEU A 86 -7.34 -16.43 1.06
C LEU A 86 -6.44 -17.66 0.94
N ASN A 87 -5.16 -17.46 0.61
CA ASN A 87 -4.17 -18.50 0.39
C ASN A 87 -2.80 -18.08 0.99
N PRO A 88 -2.54 -18.40 2.27
CA PRO A 88 -1.29 -18.03 2.93
C PRO A 88 -0.07 -18.79 2.40
N GLN A 89 -0.27 -19.85 1.61
CA GLN A 89 0.79 -20.66 0.98
C GLN A 89 1.23 -20.10 -0.38
N ARG A 90 0.93 -18.83 -0.68
CA ARG A 90 1.33 -18.22 -1.95
C ARG A 90 2.84 -18.00 -2.01
N GLU A 91 3.51 -18.69 -2.95
CA GLU A 91 4.98 -18.67 -3.07
C GLU A 91 5.51 -18.26 -4.47
N SER A 92 4.67 -17.71 -5.35
CA SER A 92 5.13 -17.37 -6.71
C SER A 92 6.12 -16.19 -6.70
N ARG A 93 7.12 -16.22 -7.60
CA ARG A 93 8.11 -15.14 -7.71
C ARG A 93 7.45 -13.78 -7.96
N ILE A 94 6.50 -13.72 -8.89
CA ILE A 94 5.76 -12.50 -9.23
C ILE A 94 5.05 -11.95 -8.00
N PHE A 95 4.40 -12.82 -7.22
CA PHE A 95 3.75 -12.41 -5.98
C PHE A 95 4.73 -11.75 -5.01
N HIS A 96 5.92 -12.34 -4.81
CA HIS A 96 6.93 -11.73 -3.94
C HIS A 96 7.49 -10.42 -4.49
N CYS A 97 7.62 -10.25 -5.81
CA CYS A 97 7.98 -8.95 -6.41
C CYS A 97 6.91 -7.89 -6.11
N VAL A 98 5.64 -8.20 -6.35
CA VAL A 98 4.51 -7.31 -6.12
C VAL A 98 4.36 -6.96 -4.64
N ARG A 99 4.50 -7.95 -3.75
CA ARG A 99 4.44 -7.75 -2.30
C ARG A 99 5.57 -6.88 -1.80
N LEU A 100 6.80 -7.13 -2.25
CA LEU A 100 7.95 -6.30 -1.87
C LEU A 100 7.79 -4.87 -2.39
N ALA A 101 7.35 -4.70 -3.64
CA ALA A 101 7.07 -3.38 -4.21
C ALA A 101 6.02 -2.64 -3.37
N GLY A 102 4.88 -3.27 -3.06
CA GLY A 102 3.83 -2.65 -2.25
C GLY A 102 4.31 -2.25 -0.84
N VAL A 103 5.06 -3.13 -0.17
CA VAL A 103 5.62 -2.84 1.17
C VAL A 103 6.59 -1.67 1.13
N VAL A 104 7.53 -1.66 0.18
CA VAL A 104 8.50 -0.56 0.06
C VAL A 104 7.80 0.74 -0.33
N GLN A 105 6.87 0.71 -1.30
CA GLN A 105 6.14 1.89 -1.72
C GLN A 105 5.30 2.46 -0.58
N VAL A 106 4.60 1.65 0.22
CA VAL A 106 3.78 2.18 1.31
C VAL A 106 4.62 2.75 2.46
N ILE A 107 5.85 2.24 2.67
CA ILE A 107 6.84 2.88 3.55
C ILE A 107 7.21 4.26 3.00
N ILE A 108 7.53 4.36 1.71
CA ILE A 108 7.86 5.63 1.05
C ILE A 108 6.69 6.61 1.17
N THR A 109 5.46 6.15 0.92
CA THR A 109 4.23 6.95 1.09
C THR A 109 4.15 7.56 2.49
N GLY A 110 4.27 6.74 3.55
CA GLY A 110 4.22 7.24 4.92
C GLY A 110 5.36 8.21 5.26
N LEU A 111 6.59 7.90 4.84
CA LEU A 111 7.75 8.76 5.11
C LEU A 111 7.66 10.09 4.37
N VAL A 112 7.48 10.06 3.05
CA VAL A 112 7.42 11.27 2.22
C VAL A 112 6.24 12.13 2.64
N PHE A 113 5.06 11.55 2.86
CA PHE A 113 3.91 12.32 3.27
C PHE A 113 4.16 13.02 4.62
N ASN A 114 4.48 12.27 5.68
CA ASN A 114 4.54 12.85 7.02
C ASN A 114 5.79 13.72 7.28
N ILE A 115 6.88 13.53 6.53
CA ILE A 115 8.12 14.29 6.74
C ILE A 115 8.23 15.46 5.75
N LEU A 116 7.77 15.31 4.51
CA LEU A 116 8.03 16.28 3.44
C LEU A 116 6.77 17.01 2.95
N LEU A 117 5.59 16.37 2.96
CA LEU A 117 4.39 16.92 2.33
C LEU A 117 3.29 17.36 3.29
N ARG A 118 3.29 16.85 4.53
CA ARG A 118 2.23 17.12 5.50
C ARG A 118 2.22 18.61 5.84
N THR A 119 1.03 19.19 5.69
CA THR A 119 0.70 20.54 6.12
C THR A 119 0.00 20.51 7.49
N GLU A 120 -0.05 21.64 8.19
CA GLU A 120 -0.72 21.76 9.49
C GLU A 120 -2.25 21.93 9.38
N ASP A 121 -2.84 21.52 8.26
CA ASP A 121 -4.28 21.63 8.04
C ASP A 121 -5.04 20.70 8.99
N GLN A 122 -6.10 21.23 9.61
CA GLN A 122 -7.00 20.41 10.41
C GLN A 122 -7.90 19.59 9.49
N LEU A 123 -7.56 18.30 9.33
CA LEU A 123 -8.38 17.35 8.59
C LEU A 123 -9.53 16.85 9.45
N GLU A 124 -10.70 16.71 8.83
CA GLU A 124 -11.90 16.17 9.49
C GLU A 124 -12.61 15.13 8.60
N GLY A 125 -13.48 14.33 9.22
CA GLY A 125 -14.35 13.38 8.52
C GLY A 125 -13.60 12.40 7.62
N VAL A 126 -14.01 12.31 6.35
CA VAL A 126 -13.44 11.36 5.38
C VAL A 126 -11.98 11.69 5.04
N TRP A 127 -11.61 12.97 5.04
CA TRP A 127 -10.22 13.39 4.80
C TRP A 127 -9.30 12.90 5.90
N LEU A 128 -9.67 13.10 7.17
CA LEU A 128 -8.90 12.62 8.32
C LEU A 128 -8.77 11.10 8.30
N PHE A 129 -9.87 10.38 8.05
CA PHE A 129 -9.84 8.93 7.98
C PHE A 129 -8.91 8.43 6.87
N ASN A 130 -9.05 8.98 5.66
CA ASN A 130 -8.21 8.61 4.52
C ASN A 130 -6.72 8.85 4.81
N ASP A 131 -6.40 10.03 5.34
CA ASP A 131 -5.05 10.42 5.72
C ASP A 131 -4.45 9.48 6.77
N LEU A 132 -5.17 9.25 7.88
CA LEU A 132 -4.72 8.34 8.93
C LEU A 132 -4.50 6.92 8.40
N VAL A 133 -5.41 6.41 7.57
CA VAL A 133 -5.29 5.04 7.05
C VAL A 133 -4.12 4.91 6.07
N LEU A 134 -4.04 5.77 5.05
CA LEU A 134 -3.10 5.59 3.95
C LEU A 134 -1.72 6.22 4.20
N HIS A 135 -1.61 7.23 5.06
CA HIS A 135 -0.32 7.88 5.35
C HIS A 135 0.25 7.52 6.72
N VAL A 136 -0.51 6.88 7.62
CA VAL A 136 -0.01 6.51 8.97
C VAL A 136 -0.17 5.03 9.26
N ILE A 137 -1.40 4.53 9.35
CA ILE A 137 -1.69 3.18 9.83
C ILE A 137 -1.14 2.12 8.87
N VAL A 138 -1.51 2.14 7.59
CA VAL A 138 -1.05 1.13 6.62
C VAL A 138 0.47 1.21 6.40
N PRO A 139 1.09 2.40 6.24
CA PRO A 139 2.56 2.53 6.17
C PRO A 139 3.33 1.93 7.33
N ILE A 140 2.73 1.80 8.52
CA ILE A 140 3.36 1.16 9.68
C ILE A 140 2.97 -0.32 9.77
N ALA A 141 1.67 -0.59 9.72
CA ALA A 141 1.12 -1.93 9.97
C ALA A 141 1.50 -2.93 8.87
N ALA A 142 1.46 -2.54 7.59
CA ALA A 142 1.77 -3.46 6.50
C ALA A 142 3.24 -3.93 6.51
N PRO A 143 4.25 -3.06 6.71
CA PRO A 143 5.63 -3.49 6.90
C PRO A 143 5.84 -4.36 8.14
N LEU A 144 5.20 -4.03 9.27
CA LEU A 144 5.30 -4.86 10.48
C LEU A 144 4.69 -6.24 10.29
N VAL A 145 3.50 -6.32 9.68
CA VAL A 145 2.88 -7.60 9.32
C VAL A 145 3.75 -8.35 8.33
N TRP A 146 4.31 -7.66 7.34
CA TRP A 146 5.26 -8.28 6.41
C TRP A 146 6.43 -8.89 7.16
N LEU A 147 7.09 -8.14 8.05
CA LEU A 147 8.32 -8.51 8.78
C LEU A 147 8.12 -9.57 9.88
N ILE A 148 6.97 -9.56 10.56
CA ILE A 148 6.70 -10.43 11.73
C ILE A 148 5.92 -11.68 11.29
N ILE A 149 4.90 -11.50 10.44
CA ILE A 149 3.99 -12.59 10.04
C ILE A 149 4.46 -13.26 8.75
N GLY A 150 5.11 -12.55 7.82
CA GLY A 150 5.52 -13.14 6.54
C GLY A 150 4.32 -13.41 5.60
N PRO A 151 4.43 -14.36 4.65
CA PRO A 151 5.65 -15.02 4.20
C PRO A 151 6.55 -14.05 3.43
N HIS A 152 7.75 -13.76 3.94
CA HIS A 152 8.70 -12.83 3.30
C HIS A 152 9.13 -13.26 1.90
N GLY A 153 9.04 -14.56 1.61
CA GLY A 153 9.67 -15.17 0.44
C GLY A 153 11.19 -15.18 0.56
N ARG A 154 11.87 -15.53 -0.53
CA ARG A 154 13.32 -15.34 -0.66
C ARG A 154 13.57 -13.99 -1.30
N LEU A 155 14.23 -13.08 -0.58
CA LEU A 155 14.76 -11.82 -1.12
C LEU A 155 15.95 -12.10 -2.05
N SER A 156 15.66 -12.69 -3.20
CA SER A 156 16.64 -12.92 -4.26
C SER A 156 16.81 -11.65 -5.09
N PRO A 157 17.96 -11.45 -5.76
CA PRO A 157 18.15 -10.31 -6.66
C PRO A 157 17.04 -10.18 -7.69
N ALA A 158 16.53 -11.29 -8.24
CA ALA A 158 15.42 -11.28 -9.19
C ALA A 158 14.11 -10.72 -8.61
N VAL A 159 13.84 -10.96 -7.32
CA VAL A 159 12.67 -10.38 -6.63
C VAL A 159 12.87 -8.90 -6.37
N VAL A 160 14.07 -8.51 -5.95
CA VAL A 160 14.42 -7.11 -5.71
C VAL A 160 14.32 -6.30 -7.01
N PHE A 161 15.03 -6.71 -8.07
CA PHE A 161 14.96 -6.02 -9.37
C PHE A 161 13.55 -6.05 -9.97
N GLY A 162 12.82 -7.17 -9.84
CA GLY A 162 11.44 -7.24 -10.29
C GLY A 162 10.51 -6.28 -9.54
N SER A 163 10.73 -6.07 -8.23
CA SER A 163 9.96 -5.12 -7.43
C SER A 163 10.22 -3.65 -7.79
N MET A 164 11.40 -3.34 -8.34
CA MET A 164 11.78 -1.99 -8.76
C MET A 164 11.11 -1.56 -10.07
N VAL A 165 10.63 -2.50 -10.89
CA VAL A 165 9.94 -2.16 -12.16
C VAL A 165 8.55 -1.58 -11.92
N ILE A 166 7.84 -2.09 -10.90
CA ILE A 166 6.46 -1.72 -10.60
C ILE A 166 6.28 -0.22 -10.27
N PRO A 167 7.11 0.42 -9.42
CA PRO A 167 6.98 1.87 -9.16
C PRO A 167 7.38 2.77 -10.33
N LEU A 168 7.96 2.22 -11.41
CA LEU A 168 8.38 2.99 -12.59
C LEU A 168 7.34 3.01 -13.71
N ALA A 169 6.28 2.22 -13.58
CA ALA A 169 5.17 2.11 -14.52
C ALA A 169 3.98 2.94 -14.04
#